data_AF-A0A150URM9-F1
#
_entry.id   AF-A0A150URM9-F1
#
_cell.length_a   1.000
_cell.length_b   1.000
_cell.length_c   1.000
_cell.angle_alpha   90.00
_cell.angle_beta   90.00
_cell.angle_gamma   90.00
#
_symmetry.space_group_name_H-M   'P 1'
#
loop_
_entity.id
_entity.type
_entity.pdbx_description
1 polymer ?
#
loop_
_entity_poly.entity_id
_entity_poly.type
_entity_poly.pdbx_seq_one_letter_code
_entity_poly.pdbx_strand_id
1 'polypeptide(L)' 'MPGCMKIAVEKTSCISKDNFHKYWIGSHVLSFLGIPIVQQSIIKYKRFHIDTRVRDELERSGFPILEVDGIAEF' A
#
# COMPACT_ATOMS: atom_id res chain seq x y z
N MET A 1 -18.20 -8.70 -14.12
CA MET A 1 -16.75 -8.45 -14.09
C MET A 1 -16.33 -8.37 -12.63
N PRO A 2 -15.20 -8.95 -12.23
CA PRO A 2 -14.64 -8.71 -10.91
C PRO A 2 -14.39 -7.21 -10.71
N GLY A 3 -14.72 -6.67 -9.53
CA GLY A 3 -14.33 -5.32 -9.16
C GLY A 3 -12.82 -5.23 -8.90
N CYS A 4 -12.28 -4.01 -8.98
CA CYS A 4 -10.90 -3.73 -8.58
C CYS A 4 -10.94 -2.52 -7.64
N MET A 5 -10.60 -2.76 -6.38
CA MET A 5 -10.54 -1.77 -5.33
C MET A 5 -9.09 -1.39 -5.08
N LYS A 6 -8.85 -0.08 -4.91
CA LYS A 6 -7.53 0.45 -4.55
C LYS A 6 -7.66 1.26 -3.27
N ILE A 7 -6.81 0.97 -2.31
CA ILE A 7 -6.76 1.65 -1.01
C ILE A 7 -5.38 2.26 -0.87
N ALA A 8 -5.33 3.56 -0.66
CA ALA A 8 -4.12 4.28 -0.29
C ALA A 8 -3.90 4.18 1.21
N VAL A 9 -2.66 4.00 1.63
CA VAL A 9 -2.30 3.70 3.02
C VAL A 9 -1.20 4.65 3.48
N GLU A 10 -1.45 5.32 4.59
CA GLU A 10 -0.46 6.10 5.33
C GLU A 10 0.05 5.27 6.51
N LYS A 11 1.35 5.34 6.76
CA LYS A 11 1.94 4.74 7.95
C LYS A 11 1.51 5.56 9.18
N THR A 12 1.34 4.90 10.32
CA THR A 12 1.13 5.62 11.58
C THR A 12 2.30 6.56 11.87
N SER A 13 2.03 7.75 12.39
CA SER A 13 3.06 8.78 12.65
C SER A 13 4.19 8.29 13.57
N CYS A 14 3.91 7.37 14.48
CA CYS A 14 4.87 6.83 15.44
C CYS A 14 5.80 5.74 14.87
N ILE A 15 5.59 5.27 13.63
CA ILE A 15 6.46 4.25 13.02
C ILE A 15 7.37 4.86 11.96
N SER A 16 8.61 4.36 11.93
CA SER A 16 9.56 4.71 10.88
C SER A 16 9.11 4.13 9.53
N LYS A 17 9.53 4.79 8.46
CA LYS A 17 9.25 4.35 7.10
C LYS A 17 9.80 2.93 6.83
N ASP A 18 11.02 2.64 7.27
CA ASP A 18 11.61 1.30 7.13
C ASP A 18 10.82 0.21 7.85
N ASN A 19 10.32 0.51 9.05
CA ASN A 19 9.49 -0.43 9.80
C ASN A 19 8.14 -0.65 9.11
N PHE A 20 7.54 0.41 8.56
CA PHE A 20 6.36 0.28 7.70
C PHE A 20 6.66 -0.63 6.51
N HIS A 21 7.75 -0.40 5.76
CA HIS A 21 8.09 -1.21 4.60
C HIS A 21 8.25 -2.70 4.96
N LYS A 22 8.98 -3.00 6.05
CA LYS A 22 9.17 -4.38 6.55
C LYS A 22 7.85 -5.05 6.94
N TYR A 23 6.99 -4.33 7.67
CA TYR A 23 5.68 -4.84 8.06
C TYR A 23 4.77 -5.08 6.83
N TRP A 24 4.77 -4.14 5.90
CA TRP A 24 3.90 -4.13 4.72
C TRP A 24 4.20 -5.24 3.73
N ILE A 25 5.48 -5.58 3.52
CA ILE A 25 5.88 -6.70 2.66
C ILE A 25 5.72 -8.06 3.37
N GLY A 26 5.89 -8.08 4.69
CA GLY A 26 5.86 -9.29 5.50
C GLY A 26 4.53 -9.50 6.20
N SER A 27 4.49 -9.16 7.49
CA SER A 27 3.42 -9.54 8.41
C SER A 27 2.02 -9.10 7.96
N HIS A 28 1.87 -7.90 7.41
CA HIS A 28 0.56 -7.39 6.96
C HIS A 28 -0.11 -8.35 5.97
N VAL A 29 0.68 -8.86 5.03
CA VAL A 29 0.26 -9.74 3.95
C VAL A 29 -0.28 -11.04 4.48
N LEU A 30 0.49 -11.66 5.38
CA LEU A 30 0.16 -12.94 5.95
C LEU A 30 -1.10 -12.82 6.80
N SER A 31 -1.23 -11.73 7.57
CA SER A 31 -2.44 -11.45 8.34
C SER A 31 -3.65 -11.23 7.44
N PHE A 32 -3.55 -10.38 6.42
CA PHE A 32 -4.68 -10.05 5.54
C PHE A 32 -5.14 -11.26 4.71
N LEU A 33 -4.20 -11.97 4.07
CA LEU A 33 -4.50 -13.16 3.29
C LEU A 33 -4.89 -14.36 4.16
N GLY A 34 -4.66 -14.32 5.47
CA GLY A 34 -5.11 -15.34 6.42
C GLY A 34 -6.58 -15.23 6.80
N ILE A 35 -7.27 -14.13 6.45
CA ILE A 35 -8.67 -13.92 6.82
C ILE A 35 -9.57 -14.74 5.87
N PRO A 36 -10.49 -15.60 6.38
CA PRO A 36 -11.31 -16.47 5.52
C PRO A 36 -12.11 -15.72 4.45
N ILE A 37 -12.72 -14.58 4.80
CA ILE A 37 -13.51 -13.81 3.84
C ILE A 37 -12.64 -13.21 2.72
N VAL A 38 -11.39 -12.87 3.02
CA VAL A 38 -10.43 -12.37 2.02
C VAL A 38 -10.09 -13.47 1.02
N GLN A 39 -9.79 -14.68 1.49
CA GLN A 39 -9.48 -15.83 0.62
C GLN A 39 -10.65 -16.21 -0.29
N GLN A 40 -11.89 -16.03 0.19
CA GLN A 40 -13.10 -16.34 -0.57
C GLN A 40 -13.49 -15.23 -1.56
N SER A 41 -13.20 -13.97 -1.23
CA SER A 41 -13.74 -12.82 -1.97
C SER A 41 -12.72 -12.16 -2.91
N ILE A 42 -11.43 -12.30 -2.63
CA ILE A 42 -10.36 -11.62 -3.36
C ILE A 42 -9.65 -12.59 -4.29
N ILE A 43 -9.65 -12.28 -5.58
CA ILE A 43 -9.00 -13.10 -6.62
C ILE A 43 -7.49 -12.82 -6.67
N LYS A 44 -7.10 -11.56 -6.44
CA LYS A 44 -5.71 -11.11 -6.53
C LYS A 44 -5.47 -9.99 -5.55
N TYR A 45 -4.35 -10.05 -4.84
CA TYR A 45 -3.91 -8.98 -3.95
C TYR A 45 -2.54 -8.48 -4.41
N LYS A 46 -2.42 -7.16 -4.63
CA LYS A 46 -1.14 -6.50 -4.89
C LYS A 46 -0.90 -5.42 -3.85
N ARG A 47 0.38 -5.15 -3.60
CA ARG A 47 0.84 -4.12 -2.71
C ARG A 47 1.95 -3.35 -3.37
N PHE A 48 1.93 -2.04 -3.20
CA PHE A 48 2.93 -1.14 -3.72
C PHE A 48 3.51 -0.31 -2.58
N HIS A 49 4.79 0.00 -2.69
CA HIS A 49 5.46 0.98 -1.85
C HIS A 49 5.66 2.24 -2.68
N ILE A 50 5.49 3.41 -2.07
CA ILE A 50 5.75 4.66 -2.77
C ILE A 50 7.25 4.95 -2.78
N ASP A 51 7.79 5.05 -4.00
CA ASP A 51 9.15 5.51 -4.26
C ASP A 51 9.25 7.02 -3.98
N THR A 52 10.03 7.39 -2.98
CA THR A 52 10.27 8.78 -2.61
C THR A 52 10.92 9.57 -3.72
N ARG A 53 11.82 8.98 -4.51
CA ARG A 53 12.51 9.71 -5.57
C ARG A 53 11.53 10.15 -6.64
N VAL A 54 10.66 9.23 -7.08
CA VAL A 54 9.63 9.54 -8.08
C VAL A 54 8.63 10.55 -7.54
N ARG A 55 8.22 10.40 -6.28
CA ARG A 55 7.33 11.37 -5.61
C ARG A 55 7.94 12.77 -5.60
N ASP A 56 9.18 12.90 -5.14
CA ASP A 56 9.87 14.19 -5.03
C ASP A 56 10.11 14.82 -6.42
N GLU A 57 10.36 14.02 -7.46
CA GLU A 57 10.45 14.48 -8.85
C GLU A 57 9.11 15.03 -9.38
N LEU A 58 8.01 14.33 -9.09
CA LEU A 58 6.67 14.76 -9.49
C LEU A 58 6.22 16.02 -8.75
N GLU A 59 6.51 16.11 -7.45
CA GLU A 59 6.21 17.28 -6.62
C GLU A 59 6.98 18.52 -7.11
N ARG A 60 8.29 18.38 -7.39
CA ARG A 60 9.09 19.47 -7.99
C ARG A 60 8.57 19.91 -9.36
N SER A 61 7.91 19.01 -10.07
CA SER A 61 7.31 19.29 -11.38
C SER A 61 5.92 19.95 -11.27
N GLY A 62 5.45 20.24 -10.04
CA GLY A 62 4.19 20.94 -9.78
C GLY A 62 2.94 20.04 -9.84
N PHE A 63 3.10 18.72 -9.88
CA PHE A 63 1.97 17.81 -9.81
C PHE A 63 1.46 17.69 -8.36
N PRO A 64 0.14 17.68 -8.13
CA PRO A 64 -0.41 17.38 -6.81
C PRO A 64 -0.18 15.90 -6.50
N ILE A 65 0.54 15.62 -5.41
CA ILE A 65 0.86 14.26 -4.99
C ILE A 65 0.16 13.95 -3.66
N LEU A 66 -0.46 12.77 -3.60
CA LEU A 66 -1.04 12.24 -2.37
C LEU A 66 0.09 11.74 -1.46
N GLU A 67 0.13 12.23 -0.22
CA GLU A 67 1.11 11.81 0.77
C GLU A 67 0.74 10.46 1.38
N VAL A 68 1.05 9.37 0.68
CA VAL A 68 0.81 8.01 1.15
C VAL A 68 2.10 7.19 1.10
N ASP A 69 2.18 6.15 1.93
CA ASP A 69 3.36 5.28 2.04
C ASP A 69 3.20 3.99 1.23
N GLY A 70 1.97 3.58 0.95
CA GLY A 70 1.67 2.40 0.14
C GLY A 70 0.29 2.39 -0.49
N ILE A 71 0.09 1.43 -1.39
CA ILE A 71 -1.20 1.16 -2.03
C ILE A 71 -1.48 -0.34 -1.98
N ALA A 72 -2.70 -0.71 -1.61
CA ALA A 72 -3.26 -2.04 -1.75
C ALA A 72 -4.24 -2.08 -2.93
N GLU A 73 -4.18 -3.15 -3.72
CA GLU A 73 -5.11 -3.40 -4.85
C GLU A 73 -5.69 -4.81 -4.73
N PHE A 74 -7.02 -4.94 -4.77
CA PHE A 74 -7.72 -6.24 -4.75
C PHE A 74 -9.13 -6.20 -5.33
#